data_AF-A0A8T0YM37-F1
#
_entry.id   AF-A0A8T0YM37-F1
#
_cell.length_a   1.000
_cell.length_b   1.000
_cell.length_c   1.000
_cell.angle_alpha   90.00
_cell.angle_beta   90.00
_cell.angle_gamma   90.00
#
_symmetry.space_group_name_H-M   'P 1'
#
loop_
_entity.id
_entity.type
_entity.pdbx_description
1 polymer ?
#
loop_
_entity_poly.entity_id
_entity_poly.type
_entity_poly.pdbx_seq_one_letter_code
_entity_poly.pdbx_strand_id
1 'polypeptide(L)'
;MGIPPFTCLGWHQTGECSPDGPREPDNDASCSTNIKAGASGYCLLKNEATGEEVQVMRVNCSSMRDEIRFNCRQAADFARVAPQIDALIAAKQQEVKQNEDVQLHPTNGVLMR
;
A
#
# COMPACT_ATOMS: atom_id res chain seq x y z
N MET A 1 8.00 11.33 8.03
CA MET A 1 7.78 9.87 8.04
C MET A 1 8.03 9.38 6.63
N GLY A 2 8.96 8.43 6.44
CA GLY A 2 9.29 7.90 5.13
C GLY A 2 8.27 6.86 4.67
N ILE A 3 8.29 6.50 3.38
CA ILE A 3 7.48 5.40 2.85
C ILE A 3 7.99 4.10 3.50
N PRO A 4 7.14 3.33 4.21
CA PRO A 4 7.57 2.13 4.90
C PRO A 4 8.00 1.05 3.90
N PRO A 5 9.10 0.31 4.18
CA PRO A 5 9.41 -0.90 3.44
C PRO A 5 8.41 -2.00 3.82
N PHE A 6 7.94 -2.74 2.81
CA PHE A 6 7.11 -3.93 3.03
C PHE A 6 7.83 -5.16 2.52
N THR A 7 7.95 -6.17 3.36
CA THR A 7 8.42 -7.50 2.99
C THR A 7 7.23 -8.42 2.79
N CYS A 8 7.21 -9.17 1.70
CA CYS A 8 6.17 -10.17 1.48
C CYS A 8 6.44 -11.43 2.32
N LEU A 9 5.42 -11.89 3.05
CA LEU A 9 5.46 -13.11 3.84
C LEU A 9 4.87 -14.31 3.09
N GLY A 10 3.88 -14.07 2.23
CA GLY A 10 3.32 -15.11 1.36
C GLY A 10 1.84 -14.92 1.05
N TRP A 11 1.31 -15.86 0.31
CA TRP A 11 -0.13 -16.06 0.11
C TRP A 11 -0.70 -16.91 1.23
N HIS A 12 -1.79 -16.44 1.82
CA HIS A 12 -2.54 -17.12 2.86
C HIS A 12 -3.90 -17.55 2.30
N GLN A 13 -4.06 -18.85 2.05
CA GLN A 13 -5.32 -19.40 1.52
C GLN A 13 -6.42 -19.43 2.58
N THR A 14 -7.64 -19.09 2.18
CA THR A 14 -8.83 -19.23 3.01
C THR A 14 -9.92 -20.02 2.30
N GLY A 15 -10.76 -20.67 3.10
CA GLY A 15 -11.91 -21.42 2.66
C GLY A 15 -13.15 -20.56 2.44
N GLU A 16 -14.25 -21.22 2.09
CA GLU A 16 -15.59 -20.64 1.97
C GLU A 16 -15.70 -19.48 0.96
N CYS A 17 -14.79 -19.41 0.00
CA CYS A 17 -14.72 -18.31 -0.97
C CYS A 17 -14.73 -16.92 -0.31
N SER A 18 -14.16 -16.79 0.89
CA SER A 18 -14.04 -15.52 1.60
C SER A 18 -12.60 -15.31 2.04
N PRO A 19 -11.98 -14.15 1.80
CA PRO A 19 -10.66 -13.83 2.36
C PRO A 19 -10.66 -13.73 3.90
N ASP A 20 -11.85 -13.64 4.51
CA ASP A 20 -12.06 -13.71 5.97
C ASP A 20 -12.46 -15.13 6.45
N GLY A 21 -12.53 -16.09 5.53
CA GLY A 21 -12.89 -17.48 5.80
C GLY A 21 -11.83 -18.24 6.61
N PRO A 22 -12.11 -19.50 6.96
CA PRO A 22 -11.18 -20.34 7.72
C PRO A 22 -9.85 -20.50 6.97
N ARG A 23 -8.74 -20.54 7.70
CA ARG A 23 -7.41 -20.73 7.10
C ARG A 23 -7.25 -22.14 6.55
N GLU A 24 -6.61 -22.25 5.39
CA GLU A 24 -6.23 -23.51 4.76
C GLU A 24 -4.70 -23.56 4.53
N PRO A 25 -3.87 -23.75 5.58
CA PRO A 25 -2.42 -23.55 5.48
C PRO A 25 -1.72 -24.48 4.48
N ASP A 26 -2.28 -25.66 4.23
CA ASP A 26 -1.75 -26.62 3.26
C ASP A 26 -1.75 -26.08 1.82
N ASN A 27 -2.52 -25.03 1.56
CA ASN A 27 -2.65 -24.36 0.27
C ASN A 27 -1.98 -22.97 0.23
N ASP A 28 -1.24 -22.60 1.27
CA ASP A 28 -0.44 -21.38 1.27
C ASP A 28 0.64 -21.42 0.19
N ALA A 29 1.08 -20.25 -0.26
CA ALA A 29 2.06 -20.17 -1.34
C ALA A 29 3.10 -19.09 -1.12
N SER A 30 4.27 -19.28 -1.73
CA SER A 30 5.35 -18.29 -1.69
C SER A 30 4.95 -17.00 -2.42
N CYS A 31 5.65 -15.90 -2.11
CA CYS A 31 5.43 -14.61 -2.75
C CYS A 31 5.59 -14.59 -4.28
N SER A 32 6.35 -15.53 -4.82
CA SER A 32 6.59 -15.70 -6.27
C SER A 32 5.62 -16.67 -6.94
N THR A 33 4.83 -17.42 -6.16
CA THR A 33 3.88 -18.37 -6.72
C THR A 33 2.72 -17.61 -7.36
N ASN A 34 2.40 -17.94 -8.60
CA ASN A 34 1.19 -17.41 -9.25
C ASN A 34 -0.04 -18.07 -8.63
N ILE A 35 -0.94 -17.26 -8.13
CA ILE A 35 -2.19 -17.72 -7.53
C ILE A 35 -3.20 -17.97 -8.65
N LYS A 36 -3.89 -19.11 -8.58
CA LYS A 36 -4.85 -19.54 -9.60
C LYS A 36 -6.18 -18.80 -9.42
N ALA A 37 -6.89 -18.56 -10.52
CA ALA A 37 -8.28 -18.18 -10.47
C ALA A 37 -9.10 -19.23 -9.69
N GLY A 38 -10.18 -18.81 -9.04
CA GLY A 38 -10.94 -19.65 -8.11
C GLY A 38 -10.40 -19.71 -6.68
N ALA A 39 -9.21 -19.19 -6.41
CA ALA A 39 -8.66 -19.15 -5.04
C ALA A 39 -9.31 -18.05 -4.18
N SER A 40 -9.24 -18.24 -2.87
CA SER A 40 -9.71 -17.29 -1.87
C SER A 40 -8.63 -17.09 -0.81
N GLY A 41 -8.41 -15.85 -0.38
CA GLY A 41 -7.35 -15.53 0.57
C GLY A 41 -6.78 -14.13 0.39
N TYR A 42 -5.55 -13.94 0.88
CA TYR A 42 -4.87 -12.65 0.85
C TYR A 42 -3.35 -12.82 0.81
N CYS A 43 -2.66 -11.77 0.38
CA CYS A 43 -1.22 -11.66 0.53
C CYS A 43 -0.92 -11.02 1.89
N LEU A 44 -0.03 -11.64 2.67
CA LEU A 44 0.45 -11.10 3.93
C LEU A 44 1.79 -10.39 3.71
N LEU A 45 1.88 -9.15 4.18
CA LEU A 45 3.11 -8.36 4.17
C LEU A 45 3.49 -7.97 5.59
N LYS A 46 4.79 -7.80 5.84
CA LYS A 46 5.32 -7.19 7.06
C LYS A 46 5.77 -5.77 6.77
N ASN A 47 5.26 -4.82 7.55
CA ASN A 47 5.80 -3.47 7.60
C ASN A 47 7.11 -3.50 8.38
N GLU A 48 8.24 -3.26 7.71
CA GLU A 48 9.55 -3.32 8.36
C GLU A 48 9.79 -2.16 9.34
N ALA A 49 9.04 -1.06 9.23
CA ALA A 49 9.17 0.07 10.13
C ALA A 49 8.45 -0.16 11.47
N THR A 50 7.32 -0.85 11.47
CA THR A 50 6.50 -1.08 12.68
C THR A 50 6.55 -2.53 13.18
N GLY A 51 6.96 -3.47 12.33
CA GLY A 51 6.87 -4.91 12.58
C GLY A 51 5.46 -5.48 12.36
N GLU A 52 4.47 -4.66 12.04
CA GLU A 52 3.08 -5.09 11.87
C GLU A 52 2.87 -5.88 10.59
N GLU A 53 2.00 -6.88 10.65
CA GLU A 53 1.56 -7.63 9.48
C GLU A 53 0.28 -7.02 8.91
N VAL A 54 0.24 -6.85 7.59
CA VAL A 54 -0.89 -6.27 6.86
C VAL A 54 -1.38 -7.23 5.78
N GLN A 55 -2.69 -7.41 5.70
CA GLN A 55 -3.33 -8.19 4.65
C GLN A 55 -3.66 -7.28 3.46
N VAL A 56 -3.23 -7.68 2.27
CA VAL A 56 -3.46 -6.95 1.02
C VAL A 56 -3.84 -7.93 -0.09
N MET A 57 -4.30 -7.41 -1.23
CA MET A 57 -4.76 -8.24 -2.37
C MET A 57 -5.73 -9.35 -1.92
N ARG A 58 -6.73 -8.96 -1.12
CA ARG A 58 -7.75 -9.87 -0.60
C ARG A 58 -8.67 -10.27 -1.76
N VAL A 59 -8.83 -11.57 -2.00
CA VAL A 59 -9.62 -12.10 -3.11
C VAL A 59 -10.53 -13.23 -2.64
N ASN A 60 -11.64 -13.38 -3.34
CA ASN A 60 -12.54 -14.53 -3.26
C ASN A 60 -12.47 -15.35 -4.57
N CYS A 61 -13.18 -16.49 -4.59
CA CYS A 61 -13.19 -17.41 -5.73
C CYS A 61 -13.59 -16.78 -7.08
N SER A 62 -14.31 -15.66 -7.08
CA SER A 62 -14.76 -14.96 -8.30
C SER A 62 -14.07 -13.63 -8.57
N SER A 63 -13.08 -13.25 -7.75
CA SER A 63 -12.37 -11.97 -7.89
C SER A 63 -11.47 -11.92 -9.13
N MET A 64 -11.04 -13.07 -9.63
CA MET A 64 -10.13 -13.18 -10.76
C MET A 64 -10.77 -13.91 -11.92
N ARG A 65 -10.45 -13.44 -13.12
CA ARG A 65 -10.69 -14.19 -14.36
C ARG A 65 -9.56 -15.18 -14.58
N ASP A 66 -9.84 -16.25 -15.31
CA ASP A 66 -8.90 -17.37 -15.53
C ASP A 66 -7.60 -16.95 -16.22
N GLU A 67 -7.61 -15.87 -17.00
CA GLU A 67 -6.43 -15.37 -17.71
C GLU A 67 -5.49 -14.54 -16.82
N ILE A 68 -5.95 -14.10 -15.64
CA ILE A 68 -5.17 -13.24 -14.76
C ILE A 68 -4.18 -14.09 -13.97
N ARG A 69 -2.91 -13.66 -13.99
CA ARG A 69 -1.85 -14.19 -13.14
C ARG A 69 -1.40 -13.07 -12.22
N PHE A 70 -1.51 -13.30 -10.91
CA PHE A 70 -0.94 -12.42 -9.92
C PHE A 70 -0.14 -13.23 -8.90
N ASN A 71 0.81 -12.56 -8.25
CA ASN A 71 1.55 -13.10 -7.12
C ASN A 71 1.79 -12.02 -6.07
N CYS A 72 2.08 -12.42 -4.84
CA CYS A 72 2.18 -11.49 -3.72
C CYS A 72 3.39 -10.57 -3.77
N ARG A 73 4.37 -10.81 -4.66
CA ARG A 73 5.49 -9.86 -4.86
C ARG A 73 4.98 -8.49 -5.33
N GLN A 74 3.92 -8.47 -6.14
CA GLN A 74 3.28 -7.25 -6.62
C GLN A 74 2.54 -6.51 -5.49
N ALA A 75 2.16 -7.21 -4.42
CA ALA A 75 1.34 -6.65 -3.35
C ALA A 75 2.04 -5.53 -2.57
N ALA A 76 3.37 -5.61 -2.44
CA ALA A 76 4.15 -4.56 -1.78
C ALA A 76 4.07 -3.22 -2.53
N ASP A 77 3.93 -3.23 -3.86
CA ASP A 77 3.80 -2.01 -4.65
C ASP A 77 2.49 -1.28 -4.32
N PHE A 78 1.39 -2.03 -4.18
CA PHE A 78 0.09 -1.49 -3.80
C PHE A 78 0.09 -0.94 -2.36
N ALA A 79 0.71 -1.66 -1.42
CA ALA A 79 0.80 -1.23 -0.02
C ALA A 79 1.54 0.10 0.16
N ARG A 80 2.45 0.44 -0.77
CA ARG A 80 3.21 1.71 -0.72
C ARG A 80 2.45 2.93 -1.23
N VAL A 81 1.31 2.76 -1.92
CA VAL A 81 0.62 3.91 -2.55
C VAL A 81 0.08 4.90 -1.51
N ALA A 82 -0.62 4.42 -0.48
CA ALA A 82 -1.15 5.31 0.57
C ALA A 82 -0.05 6.14 1.27
N PRO A 83 1.03 5.56 1.80
CA PRO A 83 2.09 6.36 2.43
C PRO A 83 2.85 7.25 1.43
N GLN A 84 2.92 6.88 0.14
CA GLN A 84 3.45 7.77 -0.90
C GLN A 84 2.59 9.02 -1.10
N ILE A 85 1.26 8.85 -1.14
CA ILE A 85 0.31 9.95 -1.27
C ILE A 85 0.40 10.86 -0.03
N ASP A 86 0.43 10.30 1.17
CA ASP A 86 0.54 11.07 2.41
C ASP A 86 1.83 11.89 2.46
N ALA A 87 2.95 11.31 2.03
CA ALA A 87 4.23 12.01 1.93
C ALA A 87 4.16 13.18 0.94
N LEU A 88 3.51 12.98 -0.21
CA LEU A 88 3.33 14.02 -1.22
C LEU A 88 2.43 15.16 -0.71
N ILE A 89 1.31 14.83 -0.04
CA ILE A 89 0.40 15.81 0.55
C ILE A 89 1.15 16.65 1.60
N ALA A 90 1.91 16.01 2.50
CA ALA A 90 2.67 16.70 3.53
C ALA A 90 3.73 17.64 2.93
N ALA A 91 4.45 17.21 1.88
CA ALA A 91 5.40 18.05 1.17
C ALA A 91 4.72 19.26 0.51
N LYS A 92 3.57 19.06 -0.13
CA LYS A 92 2.82 20.16 -0.78
C LYS A 92 2.28 21.17 0.24
N GLN A 93 1.80 20.72 1.40
CA GLN A 93 1.39 21.63 2.47
C GLN A 93 2.55 22.50 2.99
N GLN A 94 3.77 21.96 3.02
CA GLN A 94 4.95 22.73 3.41
C GLN A 94 5.33 23.77 2.35
N GLU A 95 5.26 23.42 1.07
CA GLU A 95 5.47 24.37 -0.03
C GLU A 95 4.46 25.52 0.02
N VAL A 96 3.18 25.23 0.28
CA VAL A 96 2.13 26.26 0.43
C VAL A 96 2.44 27.20 1.58
N LYS A 97 2.77 26.66 2.77
CA LYS A 97 3.14 27.49 3.93
C LYS A 97 4.37 28.35 3.67
N GLN A 98 5.40 27.81 3.03
CA GLN A 98 6.58 28.58 2.65
C GLN A 98 6.24 29.69 1.65
N ASN A 99 5.37 29.42 0.66
CA ASN A 99 4.93 30.42 -0.29
C ASN A 99 4.08 31.53 0.38
N GLU A 100 3.25 31.18 1.37
CA GLU A 100 2.50 32.16 2.17
C GLU A 100 3.44 33.02 3.02
N ASP A 101 4.41 32.43 3.72
CA ASP A 101 5.40 33.15 4.53
C ASP A 101 6.27 34.10 3.70
N VAL A 102 6.62 33.71 2.47
CA VAL A 102 7.35 34.56 1.52
C VAL A 102 6.49 35.72 1.01
N GLN A 103 5.17 35.52 0.83
CA GLN A 103 4.25 36.60 0.43
C GLN A 103 3.90 37.57 1.58
N LEU A 104 3.96 37.11 2.83
CA LEU A 104 3.73 37.91 4.03
C LEU A 104 4.95 38.76 4.45
N HIS A 105 6.11 38.61 3.79
CA HIS A 105 7.22 39.56 3.96
C HIS A 105 6.89 40.87 3.22
N PRO A 106 6.66 41.99 3.94
CA PRO A 106 6.42 43.26 3.29
C PRO A 106 7.72 43.68 2.58
N THR A 107 7.71 43.71 1.25
CA THR A 107 8.70 44.52 0.53
C THR A 107 8.49 45.95 1.01
N ASN A 108 9.39 46.46 1.84
CA ASN A 108 9.40 47.84 2.33
C ASN A 108 9.31 48.78 1.12
N GLY A 109 8.08 49.22 0.80
CA GLY A 109 7.84 50.24 -0.20
C GLY A 109 8.44 51.54 0.30
N VAL A 110 9.50 52.00 -0.37
CA VAL A 110 10.10 53.31 -0.11
C VAL A 110 9.04 54.37 -0.44
N LEU A 111 8.58 55.09 0.59
CA LEU A 111 7.73 56.26 0.41
C LEU A 111 8.61 57.38 -0.19
N MET A 112 8.50 57.62 -1.50
CA MET A 112 9.12 58.79 -2.12
C MET A 112 8.40 60.05 -1.64
N ARG A 113 9.18 60.96 -1.05
CA ARG A 113 8.77 62.30 -0.62
C ARG A 113 8.60 63.25 -1.80
#